data_AF-A0A430JD66-F1
#
_entry.id   AF-A0A430JD66-F1
#
_cell.length_a   1.000
_cell.length_b   1.000
_cell.length_c   1.000
_cell.angle_alpha   90.00
_cell.angle_beta   90.00
_cell.angle_gamma   90.00
#
_symmetry.space_group_name_H-M   'P 1'
#
loop_
_entity.id
_entity.type
_entity.pdbx_description
1 polymer ?
#
loop_
_entity_poly.entity_id
_entity_poly.type
_entity_poly.pdbx_seq_one_letter_code
_entity_poly.pdbx_strand_id
1 'polypeptide(L)' 'MNSDSHTQDHLCYQIEQLRHQMVSLGTAHGLLHPDVQQCSRDLDLLLVQYHLIHRPRPAFSSC' A
#
# COMPACT_ATOMS: atom_id res chain seq x y z
N MET A 1 -18.23 16.61 7.33
CA MET A 1 -17.91 15.89 6.08
C MET A 1 -16.48 15.42 6.22
N ASN A 2 -16.28 14.10 6.34
CA ASN A 2 -15.06 13.48 6.86
C ASN A 2 -13.92 13.55 5.85
N SER A 3 -12.80 14.17 6.23
CA SER A 3 -11.58 14.29 5.42
C SER A 3 -10.84 12.96 5.22
N ASP A 4 -11.24 11.91 5.94
CA ASP A 4 -10.58 10.60 5.96
C ASP A 4 -10.85 9.76 4.70
N SER A 5 -12.06 9.88 4.09
CA SER A 5 -12.41 9.09 2.89
C SER A 5 -11.57 9.46 1.66
N HIS A 6 -11.28 10.75 1.45
CA HIS A 6 -10.46 11.18 0.31
C HIS A 6 -9.01 10.71 0.42
N THR A 7 -8.47 10.62 1.63
CA THR A 7 -7.12 10.13 1.89
C THR A 7 -7.04 8.62 1.66
N GLN A 8 -8.07 7.88 2.08
CA GLN A 8 -8.19 6.45 1.84
C GLN A 8 -8.30 6.13 0.35
N ASP A 9 -9.19 6.81 -0.38
CA ASP A 9 -9.38 6.59 -1.81
C ASP A 9 -8.08 6.87 -2.59
N HIS A 10 -7.33 7.90 -2.18
CA HIS A 10 -6.04 8.22 -2.75
C HIS A 10 -5.00 7.11 -2.51
N LEU A 11 -4.91 6.57 -1.29
CA LEU A 11 -4.01 5.47 -0.96
C LEU A 11 -4.38 4.19 -1.72
N CYS A 12 -5.67 3.85 -1.80
CA CYS A 12 -6.16 2.71 -2.59
C CYS A 12 -5.76 2.85 -4.07
N TYR A 13 -5.94 4.04 -4.64
CA TYR A 13 -5.54 4.30 -6.02
C TYR A 13 -4.03 4.13 -6.22
N GLN A 14 -3.20 4.67 -5.32
CA GLN A 14 -1.75 4.51 -5.39
C GLN A 14 -1.31 3.05 -5.27
N ILE A 15 -1.92 2.29 -4.35
CA ILE A 15 -1.66 0.85 -4.18
C ILE A 15 -1.94 0.10 -5.49
N GLU A 16 -3.09 0.34 -6.13
CA GLU A 16 -3.44 -0.35 -7.38
C GLU A 16 -2.57 0.06 -8.57
N GLN A 17 -2.21 1.35 -8.68
CA GLN A 17 -1.27 1.79 -9.70
C GLN A 17 0.09 1.09 -9.56
N LEU A 18 0.60 1.00 -8.33
CA LEU A 18 1.89 0.38 -8.08
C LEU A 18 1.87 -1.13 -8.31
N ARG A 19 0.74 -1.79 -8.01
CA ARG A 19 0.51 -3.21 -8.32
C ARG A 19 0.56 -3.48 -9.81
N HIS A 20 -0.12 -2.66 -10.63
CA HIS A 20 -0.05 -2.80 -12.09
C HIS A 20 1.36 -2.61 -12.62
N GLN A 21 2.09 -1.60 -12.12
CA GLN A 21 3.48 -1.38 -12.51
C GLN A 21 4.38 -2.57 -12.14
N MET A 22 4.23 -3.12 -10.93
CA MET A 22 5.00 -4.27 -10.47
C MET A 22 4.73 -5.52 -11.30
N VAL A 23 3.46 -5.77 -11.67
CA VAL A 23 3.09 -6.88 -12.56
C VAL A 23 3.69 -6.67 -13.94
N SER A 24 3.56 -5.48 -14.53
CA SER A 24 4.12 -5.18 -15.84
C SER A 24 5.64 -5.37 -15.87
N LEU A 25 6.36 -4.86 -14.88
CA LEU A 25 7.81 -5.00 -14.77
C LEU A 25 8.21 -6.46 -14.47
N GLY A 26 7.45 -7.16 -13.63
CA GLY A 26 7.69 -8.56 -13.29
C GLY A 26 7.47 -9.50 -14.47
N THR A 27 6.49 -9.21 -15.33
CA THR A 27 6.28 -9.93 -16.58
C THR A 27 7.37 -9.63 -17.61
N ALA A 28 7.84 -8.38 -17.69
CA ALA A 28 8.85 -7.98 -18.66
C ALA A 28 10.29 -8.39 -18.29
N HIS A 29 10.65 -8.31 -17.02
CA HIS A 29 12.04 -8.44 -16.55
C HIS A 29 12.26 -9.55 -15.51
N GLY A 30 11.19 -10.16 -15.00
CA GLY A 30 11.24 -11.15 -13.94
C GLY A 30 11.18 -10.54 -12.54
N LEU A 31 10.87 -11.38 -11.55
CA LEU A 31 10.59 -10.95 -10.17
C LEU A 31 11.81 -10.37 -9.43
N LEU A 32 13.02 -10.74 -9.84
CA LEU A 32 14.26 -10.28 -9.21
C LEU A 32 14.78 -8.96 -9.80
N HIS A 33 14.07 -8.37 -10.76
CA HIS A 33 14.48 -7.09 -11.34
C HIS A 33 14.47 -5.98 -10.27
N PRO A 34 15.50 -5.12 -10.20
CA PRO A 34 15.60 -4.08 -9.17
C PRO A 34 14.38 -3.18 -9.09
N ASP A 35 13.75 -2.86 -10.23
CA ASP A 35 12.55 -2.02 -10.26
C ASP A 35 11.32 -2.75 -9.70
N VAL A 36 11.20 -4.06 -9.90
CA VAL A 36 10.13 -4.88 -9.29
C VAL A 36 10.32 -4.94 -7.77
N GLN A 37 11.57 -5.10 -7.34
CA GLN A 37 11.94 -5.09 -5.92
C GLN A 37 11.69 -3.72 -5.28
N GLN A 38 11.92 -2.63 -6.01
CA GLN A 38 11.59 -1.28 -5.57
C GLN A 38 10.07 -1.09 -5.45
N CYS A 39 9.29 -1.49 -6.47
CA CYS A 39 7.84 -1.49 -6.39
C CYS A 39 7.33 -2.31 -5.20
N SER A 40 7.92 -3.45 -4.89
CA SER A 40 7.53 -4.25 -3.72
C SER A 40 7.74 -3.49 -2.41
N ARG A 41 8.86 -2.78 -2.26
CA ARG A 41 9.15 -1.98 -1.05
C ARG A 41 8.17 -0.81 -0.90
N ASP A 42 7.90 -0.12 -2.01
CA ASP A 42 6.99 1.03 -2.01
C ASP A 42 5.55 0.58 -1.75
N LEU A 43 5.15 -0.60 -2.26
CA LEU A 43 3.86 -1.20 -1.99
C LEU A 43 3.69 -1.52 -0.49
N ASP A 44 4.70 -2.13 0.14
CA ASP A 44 4.68 -2.43 1.57
C ASP A 44 4.50 -1.17 2.42
N LEU A 45 5.17 -0.07 2.07
CA LEU A 45 5.02 1.21 2.77
C LEU A 45 3.60 1.77 2.65
N LEU A 46 2.99 1.69 1.48
CA LEU A 46 1.61 2.14 1.26
C LEU A 46 0.61 1.25 2.03
N LEU A 47 0.83 -0.07 2.07
CA LEU A 47 0.00 -0.99 2.84
C LEU A 47 0.10 -0.73 4.34
N VAL A 48 1.30 -0.44 4.86
CA VAL A 48 1.47 -0.03 6.26
C VAL A 48 0.68 1.24 6.56
N GLN A 49 0.76 2.27 5.70
CA GLN A 49 0.00 3.51 5.88
C GLN A 49 -1.51 3.26 5.86
N TYR A 50 -1.98 2.47 4.89
CA TYR A 50 -3.37 2.05 4.81
C TYR A 50 -3.81 1.36 6.10
N HIS A 51 -3.05 0.38 6.59
CA HIS A 51 -3.38 -0.32 7.83
C HIS A 51 -3.34 0.56 9.06
N LEU A 52 -2.44 1.54 9.15
CA LEU A 52 -2.40 2.48 10.29
C LEU A 52 -3.66 3.35 10.35
N ILE A 53 -4.21 3.75 9.20
CA ILE A 53 -5.45 4.52 9.11
C ILE A 53 -6.67 3.63 9.44
N HIS A 54 -6.63 2.35 9.08
CA HIS A 54 -7.74 1.41 9.24
C HIS A 54 -7.68 0.56 10.51
N ARG A 55 -6.60 0.65 11.29
CA ARG A 55 -6.48 -0.13 12.52
C ARG A 55 -7.52 0.39 13.51
N PRO A 56 -8.48 -0.44 13.96
CA PRO A 56 -9.28 -0.05 15.10
C PRO A 56 -8.32 0.22 16.26
N ARG A 57 -8.40 1.43 16.83
CA ARG A 57 -7.61 1.82 17.99
C ARG A 57 -7.74 0.69 19.00
N PRO A 58 -6.66 0.09 19.52
CA PRO A 58 -6.82 -0.91 20.57
C PRO A 58 -7.58 -0.19 21.68
N ALA A 59 -8.81 -0.67 21.96
CA ALA A 59 -9.46 -0.35 23.22
C ALA A 59 -8.40 -0.69 24.26
N PHE A 60 -8.02 0.29 25.08
CA PHE A 60 -7.12 0.05 26.20
C PHE A 60 -7.69 -1.12 26.99
N SER A 61 -7.15 -2.32 26.78
CA SER A 61 -7.33 -3.43 27.69
C SER A 61 -6.46 -3.11 28.88
N SER A 62 -7.02 -2.31 29.80
CA SER A 62 -6.61 -2.32 31.19
C SER A 62 -6.85 -3.72 31.72
N CYS A 63 -5.76 -4.46 31.94
CA CYS A 63 -5.64 -5.47 32.97
C CYS A 63 -4.26 -5.28 33.61
#